data_AF-A0A933AY72-F1
#
_entry.id   AF-A0A933AY72-F1
#
_cell.length_a   1.000
_cell.length_b   1.000
_cell.length_c   1.000
_cell.angle_alpha   90.00
_cell.angle_beta   90.00
_cell.angle_gamma   90.00
#
_symmetry.space_group_name_H-M   'P 1'
#
loop_
_entity.id
_entity.type
_entity.pdbx_description
1 polymer ?
#
loop_
_entity_poly.entity_id
_entity_poly.type
_entity_poly.pdbx_seq_one_letter_code
_entity_poly.pdbx_strand_id
1 'polypeptide(L)'
;MILDAVPRHSFQSDSVSRTESLSSGTAPVLREHDIGYTASLGGEFRPPRWNYLPAVQLPRQYRDVMVEPWVREALIRLNPEIAAQPDRADEVIYYLRAILLSVQADGLVRANENFVAWLRGEKTMPFGRNGEHVTVRLVDTVQPANNRLTVCNQWTFQAGPVEKRFDVVFVVNGLPLVIGEAKTPTRSAVTWFDGAFQINEVYEKQVSAMFVPNVFSFATEGKLFRYGSIRMPIDQWGPWRDEQNQEEGQLHHVRASVTSMLRPEVALDILQNFVTTQHRASTP
;
A
#
# COMPACT_ATOMS: atom_id res chain seq x y z
N MET A 1 8.37 5.60 12.64
CA MET A 1 8.21 5.53 11.17
C MET A 1 7.49 6.80 10.75
N ILE A 2 7.96 7.49 9.71
CA ILE A 2 7.30 8.69 9.18
C ILE A 2 6.91 8.39 7.73
N LEU A 3 5.71 8.81 7.33
CA LEU A 3 5.27 8.85 5.95
C LEU A 3 5.53 10.26 5.43
N ASP A 4 6.60 10.43 4.65
CA ASP A 4 6.92 11.74 4.06
C ASP A 4 6.10 11.94 2.78
N ALA A 5 4.80 12.23 2.87
CA ALA A 5 4.02 12.55 1.68
C ALA A 5 4.40 13.96 1.16
N VAL A 6 5.34 14.03 0.21
CA VAL A 6 5.67 15.28 -0.49
C VAL A 6 4.67 15.50 -1.63
N PRO A 7 4.00 16.68 -1.71
CA PRO A 7 3.17 17.03 -2.86
C PRO A 7 4.01 17.15 -4.14
N ARG A 8 3.51 16.65 -5.27
CA ARG A 8 4.18 16.79 -6.57
C ARG A 8 4.19 18.26 -7.01
N HIS A 9 5.35 18.90 -7.01
CA HIS A 9 5.75 20.04 -7.86
C HIS A 9 7.27 19.87 -8.09
N SER A 10 7.90 20.05 -9.24
CA SER A 10 7.54 20.57 -10.57
C SER A 10 8.72 20.24 -11.49
N PHE A 11 8.50 19.60 -12.66
CA PHE A 11 9.50 19.62 -13.74
C PHE A 11 9.36 20.95 -14.48
N GLN A 12 10.30 21.86 -14.23
CA GLN A 12 10.43 23.13 -14.96
C GLN A 12 11.38 22.88 -16.13
N SER A 13 10.89 23.00 -17.37
CA SER A 13 11.74 23.09 -18.55
C SER A 13 12.11 24.55 -18.79
N ASP A 14 13.41 24.85 -18.71
CA ASP A 14 13.96 26.14 -19.10
C ASP A 14 13.74 26.36 -20.60
N SER A 15 13.09 27.47 -20.95
CA SER A 15 12.99 27.95 -22.33
C SER A 15 13.89 29.17 -22.51
N VAL A 16 14.88 29.03 -23.39
CA VAL A 16 15.73 30.13 -23.87
C VAL A 16 15.04 30.79 -25.06
N SER A 17 14.90 32.11 -24.97
CA SER A 17 14.33 33.01 -25.97
C SER A 17 15.23 33.19 -27.20
N ARG A 18 14.64 33.16 -28.40
CA ARG A 18 15.15 33.86 -29.59
C ARG A 18 14.01 34.39 -30.46
N THR A 19 14.20 35.62 -30.90
CA THR A 19 13.29 36.54 -31.57
C THR A 19 13.26 36.37 -33.10
N GLU A 20 12.04 36.59 -33.63
CA GLU A 20 11.64 37.23 -34.90
C GLU A 20 12.04 36.65 -36.28
N SER A 21 11.03 36.37 -37.12
CA SER A 21 10.63 37.27 -38.21
C SER A 21 9.36 36.78 -38.93
N LEU A 22 8.52 37.74 -39.35
CA LEU A 22 7.19 37.58 -39.94
C LEU A 22 7.22 37.20 -41.43
N SER A 23 6.33 36.30 -41.86
CA SER A 23 5.65 36.43 -43.15
C SER A 23 4.29 35.71 -43.17
N SER A 24 3.41 36.25 -44.00
CA SER A 24 1.96 36.08 -44.12
C SER A 24 1.47 34.69 -44.59
N GLY A 25 0.29 34.28 -44.10
CA GLY A 25 -0.58 33.35 -44.84
C GLY A 25 -1.41 32.41 -43.97
N THR A 26 -2.73 32.58 -44.02
CA THR A 26 -3.80 31.56 -43.89
C THR A 26 -3.68 30.50 -42.79
N ALA A 27 -4.60 30.53 -41.82
CA ALA A 27 -4.72 29.57 -40.72
C ALA A 27 -4.94 28.12 -41.21
N PRO A 28 -4.18 27.14 -40.69
CA PRO A 28 -4.61 25.77 -40.58
C PRO A 28 -4.69 25.33 -39.11
N VAL A 29 -5.74 24.57 -38.81
CA VAL A 29 -5.95 23.83 -37.56
C VAL A 29 -4.75 22.90 -37.34
N LEU A 30 -4.02 23.09 -36.23
CA LEU A 30 -2.92 22.20 -35.85
C LEU A 30 -3.48 20.97 -35.13
N ARG A 31 -3.17 19.82 -35.73
CA ARG A 31 -3.40 18.46 -35.23
C ARG A 31 -2.57 18.22 -33.97
N GLU A 32 -3.17 17.52 -33.01
CA GLU A 32 -2.46 16.86 -31.92
C GLU A 32 -1.36 15.96 -32.51
N HIS A 33 -0.14 16.13 -31.99
CA HIS A 33 0.97 15.23 -32.29
C HIS A 33 0.80 13.95 -31.48
N ASP A 34 0.44 12.88 -32.19
CA ASP A 34 0.63 11.49 -31.76
C ASP A 34 2.08 11.26 -31.37
N ILE A 35 2.35 11.07 -30.07
CA ILE A 35 3.53 10.37 -29.59
C ILE A 35 3.15 8.90 -29.43
N GLY A 36 3.48 8.15 -30.49
CA GLY A 36 3.20 6.73 -30.62
C GLY A 36 3.94 5.87 -29.59
N TYR A 37 3.15 5.09 -28.86
CA TYR A 37 3.51 3.74 -28.41
C TYR A 37 2.30 2.84 -28.65
N THR A 38 2.00 2.58 -29.93
CA THR A 38 1.05 1.54 -30.34
C THR A 38 1.75 0.55 -31.26
N ALA A 39 2.30 -0.49 -30.65
CA ALA A 39 2.49 -1.84 -31.17
C ALA A 39 3.10 -2.63 -30.00
N SER A 40 2.40 -3.50 -29.27
CA SER A 40 1.54 -4.60 -29.71
C SER A 40 0.71 -5.14 -28.53
N LEU A 41 -0.45 -5.73 -28.84
CA LEU A 41 -1.42 -6.46 -27.99
C LEU A 41 -2.64 -5.62 -27.56
N GLY A 42 -3.73 -5.80 -28.31
CA GLY A 42 -5.05 -5.21 -28.06
C GLY A 42 -5.79 -5.80 -26.86
N GLY A 43 -5.20 -5.72 -25.68
CA GLY A 43 -5.96 -5.69 -24.44
C GLY A 43 -6.37 -4.26 -24.17
N GLU A 44 -7.65 -3.99 -23.85
CA GLU A 44 -8.03 -2.70 -23.26
C GLU A 44 -7.10 -2.43 -22.07
N PHE A 45 -6.33 -1.34 -22.10
CA PHE A 45 -5.52 -0.91 -20.96
C PHE A 45 -6.48 -0.51 -19.84
N ARG A 46 -6.85 -1.48 -18.99
CA ARG A 46 -7.70 -1.24 -17.83
C ARG A 46 -6.79 -0.79 -16.70
N PRO A 47 -6.99 0.42 -16.13
CA PRO A 47 -6.22 0.82 -14.97
C PRO A 47 -6.45 -0.20 -13.84
N PRO A 48 -5.43 -0.52 -13.04
CA PRO A 48 -5.55 -1.46 -11.94
C PRO A 48 -6.63 -0.98 -10.96
N ARG A 49 -7.44 -1.91 -10.46
CA ARG A 49 -8.56 -1.62 -9.55
C ARG A 49 -8.59 -2.64 -8.43
N TRP A 50 -9.04 -2.18 -7.27
CA TRP A 50 -9.39 -3.05 -6.16
C TRP A 50 -10.64 -3.85 -6.49
N ASN A 51 -10.56 -5.15 -6.29
CA ASN A 51 -11.71 -6.04 -6.38
C ASN A 51 -12.25 -6.27 -4.97
N TYR A 52 -13.53 -5.96 -4.76
CA TYR A 52 -14.15 -6.23 -3.48
C TYR A 52 -14.38 -7.74 -3.29
N LEU A 53 -14.02 -8.26 -2.13
CA LEU A 53 -14.35 -9.62 -1.71
C LEU A 53 -14.76 -9.61 -0.23
N PRO A 54 -15.91 -10.19 0.14
CA PRO A 54 -16.32 -10.24 1.54
C PRO A 54 -15.42 -11.20 2.34
N ALA A 55 -15.21 -10.92 3.63
CA ALA A 55 -14.27 -11.67 4.47
C ALA A 55 -14.51 -13.19 4.47
N VAL A 56 -15.78 -13.62 4.42
CA VAL A 56 -16.17 -15.04 4.39
C VAL A 56 -15.71 -15.81 3.15
N GLN A 57 -15.34 -15.10 2.08
CA GLN A 57 -14.84 -15.71 0.83
C GLN A 57 -13.31 -15.70 0.75
N LEU A 58 -12.61 -15.13 1.73
CA LEU A 58 -11.15 -15.19 1.76
C LEU A 58 -10.69 -16.62 2.09
N PRO A 59 -9.81 -17.22 1.27
CA PRO A 59 -9.28 -18.56 1.52
C PRO A 59 -8.17 -18.52 2.59
N ARG A 60 -8.54 -18.16 3.82
CA ARG A 60 -7.65 -18.10 4.98
C ARG A 60 -8.40 -18.46 6.27
N GLN A 61 -7.66 -18.81 7.31
CA GLN A 61 -8.22 -18.96 8.65
C GLN A 61 -8.14 -17.62 9.41
N TYR A 62 -8.97 -17.44 10.45
CA TYR A 62 -8.97 -16.20 11.24
C TYR A 62 -7.66 -15.95 12.00
N ARG A 63 -6.88 -16.99 12.27
CA ARG A 63 -5.54 -16.86 12.87
C ARG A 63 -4.46 -16.45 11.88
N ASP A 64 -4.75 -16.48 10.57
CA ASP A 64 -3.77 -16.19 9.54
C ASP A 64 -3.81 -14.69 9.23
N VAL A 65 -2.64 -14.03 9.29
CA VAL A 65 -2.47 -12.64 8.84
C VAL A 65 -2.53 -12.56 7.32
N MET A 66 -1.91 -13.52 6.63
CA MET A 66 -1.81 -13.55 5.17
C MET A 66 -2.88 -14.45 4.57
N VAL A 67 -3.33 -14.13 3.36
CA VAL A 67 -4.01 -15.10 2.49
C VAL A 67 -2.94 -15.89 1.75
N GLU A 68 -2.33 -16.86 2.44
CA GLU A 68 -1.15 -17.56 1.95
C GLU A 68 -1.29 -18.23 0.58
N PRO A 69 -2.45 -18.81 0.19
CA PRO A 69 -2.63 -19.30 -1.18
C PRO A 69 -2.36 -18.22 -2.23
N TRP A 70 -2.77 -16.97 -1.97
CA TRP A 70 -2.52 -15.84 -2.88
C TRP A 70 -1.08 -15.35 -2.83
N VAL A 71 -0.41 -15.43 -1.68
CA VAL A 71 1.02 -15.12 -1.56
C VAL A 71 1.81 -16.13 -2.39
N ARG A 72 1.47 -17.42 -2.31
CA ARG A 72 2.09 -18.48 -3.09
C ARG A 72 1.90 -18.28 -4.58
N GLU A 73 0.68 -17.99 -5.02
CA GLU A 73 0.37 -17.67 -6.43
C GLU A 73 1.20 -16.49 -6.93
N ALA A 74 1.32 -15.42 -6.15
CA ALA A 74 2.09 -14.24 -6.52
C ALA A 74 3.60 -14.51 -6.58
N LEU A 75 4.15 -15.25 -5.62
CA LEU A 75 5.56 -15.65 -5.62
C LEU A 75 5.92 -16.42 -6.89
N ILE A 76 5.11 -17.39 -7.28
CA ILE A 76 5.29 -18.17 -8.52
C ILE A 76 5.19 -17.24 -9.74
N ARG A 77 4.19 -16.37 -9.78
CA ARG A 77 3.93 -15.50 -10.92
C ARG A 77 5.00 -14.42 -11.12
N LEU A 78 5.56 -13.88 -10.03
CA LEU A 78 6.48 -12.74 -10.06
C LEU A 78 7.96 -13.13 -10.13
N ASN A 79 8.30 -14.39 -9.86
CA ASN A 79 9.69 -14.84 -9.74
C ASN A 79 9.95 -16.06 -10.62
N PRO A 80 10.67 -15.93 -11.76
CA PRO A 80 10.97 -17.04 -12.66
C PRO A 80 11.61 -18.25 -11.98
N GLU A 81 12.50 -18.02 -11.02
CA GLU A 81 13.20 -19.06 -10.26
C GLU A 81 12.27 -19.84 -9.33
N ILE A 82 11.18 -19.21 -8.86
CA ILE A 82 10.13 -19.87 -8.08
C ILE A 82 9.14 -20.56 -9.02
N ALA A 83 8.80 -19.95 -10.17
CA ALA A 83 7.99 -20.61 -11.20
C ALA A 83 8.61 -21.93 -11.69
N ALA A 84 9.94 -21.97 -11.82
CA ALA A 84 10.67 -23.18 -12.19
C ALA A 84 10.63 -24.28 -11.11
N GLN A 85 10.50 -23.90 -9.83
CA GLN A 85 10.41 -24.83 -8.70
C GLN A 85 9.44 -24.28 -7.64
N PRO A 86 8.11 -24.51 -7.79
CA PRO A 86 7.08 -23.85 -6.99
C PRO A 86 7.17 -24.01 -5.48
N ASP A 87 7.76 -25.10 -4.98
CA ASP A 87 7.92 -25.34 -3.53
C ASP A 87 8.83 -24.30 -2.85
N ARG A 88 9.65 -23.58 -3.61
CA ARG A 88 10.43 -22.43 -3.12
C ARG A 88 9.55 -21.29 -2.60
N ALA A 89 8.31 -21.20 -3.07
CA ALA A 89 7.35 -20.24 -2.53
C ALA A 89 7.04 -20.55 -1.06
N ASP A 90 6.98 -21.82 -0.68
CA ASP A 90 6.68 -22.27 0.67
C ASP A 90 7.85 -21.96 1.63
N GLU A 91 9.10 -22.01 1.13
CA GLU A 91 10.28 -21.52 1.86
C GLU A 91 10.19 -20.02 2.16
N VAL A 92 9.82 -19.19 1.17
CA VAL A 92 9.64 -17.75 1.39
C VAL A 92 8.52 -17.49 2.39
N ILE A 93 7.38 -18.18 2.27
CA ILE A 93 6.26 -18.05 3.20
C ILE A 93 6.68 -18.44 4.63
N TYR A 94 7.55 -19.43 4.79
CA TYR A 94 8.13 -19.78 6.09
C TYR A 94 8.90 -18.60 6.72
N TYR A 95 9.74 -17.91 5.95
CA TYR A 95 10.42 -16.69 6.43
C TYR A 95 9.44 -15.57 6.78
N LEU A 96 8.43 -15.33 5.94
CA LEU A 96 7.42 -14.30 6.22
C LEU A 96 6.65 -14.61 7.52
N ARG A 97 6.24 -15.86 7.74
CA ARG A 97 5.62 -16.30 9.00
C ARG A 97 6.53 -16.07 10.20
N ALA A 98 7.82 -16.36 10.07
CA ALA A 98 8.77 -16.15 11.15
C ALA A 98 8.83 -14.67 11.58
N ILE A 99 8.78 -13.72 10.65
CA ILE A 99 8.73 -12.28 10.94
C ILE A 99 7.43 -11.88 11.64
N LEU A 100 6.29 -12.44 11.20
CA LEU A 100 5.00 -12.20 11.85
C LEU A 100 4.99 -12.67 13.31
N LEU A 101 5.62 -13.82 13.58
CA LEU A 101 5.72 -14.40 14.92
C LEU A 101 6.73 -13.65 15.81
N SER A 102 7.81 -13.13 15.22
CA SER A 102 8.87 -12.44 15.98
C SER A 102 8.43 -11.10 16.57
N VAL A 103 7.31 -10.54 16.09
CA VAL A 103 6.77 -9.23 16.54
C VAL A 103 6.61 -9.10 18.05
N GLN A 104 6.34 -10.21 18.75
CA GLN A 104 6.19 -10.21 20.21
C GLN A 104 7.53 -10.01 20.94
N ALA A 105 8.63 -10.46 20.35
CA ALA A 105 9.98 -10.33 20.90
C ALA A 105 10.70 -9.08 20.36
N ASP A 106 10.62 -8.83 19.05
CA ASP A 106 11.37 -7.77 18.37
C ASP A 106 10.67 -6.40 18.44
N GLY A 107 9.36 -6.41 18.68
CA GLY A 107 8.50 -5.23 18.61
C GLY A 107 8.01 -4.93 17.20
N LEU A 108 6.87 -4.22 17.11
CA LEU A 108 6.16 -3.96 15.86
C LEU A 108 7.01 -3.24 14.81
N VAL A 109 7.77 -2.22 15.22
CA VAL A 109 8.55 -1.38 14.30
C VAL A 109 9.62 -2.19 13.56
N ARG A 110 10.42 -2.99 14.30
CA ARG A 110 11.49 -3.82 13.71
C ARG A 110 10.94 -4.95 12.85
N ALA A 111 9.86 -5.61 13.29
CA ALA A 111 9.22 -6.66 12.51
C ALA A 111 8.64 -6.10 11.19
N ASN A 112 7.98 -4.94 11.25
CA ASN A 112 7.47 -4.25 10.08
C ASN A 112 8.58 -3.82 9.12
N GLU A 113 9.66 -3.22 9.59
CA GLU A 113 10.83 -2.89 8.76
C GLU A 113 11.36 -4.10 7.99
N ASN A 114 11.54 -5.23 8.68
CA ASN A 114 12.03 -6.44 8.05
C ASN A 114 11.04 -6.95 6.99
N PHE A 115 9.74 -6.89 7.28
CA PHE A 115 8.70 -7.29 6.32
C PHE A 115 8.62 -6.33 5.13
N VAL A 116 8.76 -5.02 5.35
CA VAL A 116 8.79 -4.00 4.29
C VAL A 116 9.98 -4.19 3.37
N ALA A 117 11.15 -4.59 3.88
CA ALA A 117 12.28 -4.94 3.03
C ALA A 117 11.97 -6.12 2.09
N TRP A 118 11.18 -7.11 2.53
CA TRP A 118 10.66 -8.15 1.63
C TRP A 118 9.67 -7.59 0.60
N LEU A 119 8.74 -6.73 1.03
CA LEU A 119 7.76 -6.08 0.14
C LEU A 119 8.42 -5.25 -0.96
N ARG A 120 9.56 -4.61 -0.66
CA ARG A 120 10.35 -3.80 -1.59
C ARG A 120 11.26 -4.61 -2.50
N GLY A 121 11.39 -5.92 -2.28
CA GLY A 121 12.32 -6.76 -3.04
C GLY A 121 13.79 -6.55 -2.65
N GLU A 122 14.07 -6.12 -1.42
CA GLU A 122 15.43 -5.94 -0.90
C GLU A 122 16.02 -7.26 -0.37
N LYS A 123 15.21 -8.32 -0.29
CA LYS A 123 15.61 -9.63 0.21
C LYS A 123 15.86 -10.61 -0.94
N THR A 124 16.88 -11.45 -0.76
CA THR A 124 17.31 -12.43 -1.75
C THR A 124 17.29 -13.85 -1.18
N MET A 125 17.16 -14.82 -2.06
CA MET A 125 17.18 -16.26 -1.74
C MET A 125 18.10 -17.00 -2.72
N PRO A 126 18.76 -18.11 -2.31
CA PRO A 126 19.70 -18.87 -3.13
C PRO A 126 19.00 -19.76 -4.17
N PHE A 127 18.08 -19.18 -4.94
CA PHE A 127 17.25 -19.88 -5.93
C PHE A 127 17.81 -19.79 -7.36
N GLY A 128 18.80 -18.93 -7.58
CA GLY A 128 19.47 -18.76 -8.86
C GLY A 128 20.31 -19.97 -9.26
N ARG A 129 20.89 -19.88 -10.46
CA ARG A 129 21.76 -20.95 -10.97
C ARG A 129 22.94 -21.17 -10.02
N ASN A 130 23.24 -22.44 -9.72
CA ASN A 130 24.30 -22.82 -8.78
C ASN A 130 24.16 -22.21 -7.36
N GLY A 131 22.93 -21.88 -6.93
CA GLY A 131 22.67 -21.31 -5.61
C GLY A 131 22.93 -19.80 -5.50
N GLU A 132 23.04 -19.10 -6.63
CA GLU A 132 23.13 -17.63 -6.64
C GLU A 132 21.91 -17.01 -5.94
N HIS A 133 22.16 -15.95 -5.18
CA HIS A 133 21.12 -15.18 -4.52
C HIS A 133 20.38 -14.30 -5.53
N VAL A 134 19.08 -14.54 -5.68
CA VAL A 134 18.19 -13.73 -6.52
C VAL A 134 17.17 -13.00 -5.65
N THR A 135 16.80 -11.78 -6.06
CA THR A 135 15.75 -11.00 -5.41
C THR A 135 14.42 -11.73 -5.45
N VAL A 136 13.71 -11.74 -4.32
CA VAL A 136 12.34 -12.25 -4.23
C VAL A 136 11.35 -11.08 -4.28
N ARG A 137 10.46 -11.10 -5.26
CA ARG A 137 9.39 -10.10 -5.44
C ARG A 137 8.07 -10.62 -4.87
N LEU A 138 7.57 -9.95 -3.83
CA LEU A 138 6.23 -10.19 -3.27
C LEU A 138 5.14 -9.39 -4.00
N VAL A 139 5.50 -8.22 -4.52
CA VAL A 139 4.59 -7.25 -5.14
C VAL A 139 5.25 -6.69 -6.39
N ASP A 140 4.47 -6.47 -7.44
CA ASP A 140 4.89 -5.72 -8.62
C ASP A 140 4.47 -4.27 -8.49
N THR A 141 5.38 -3.41 -8.05
CA THR A 141 5.12 -1.98 -7.88
C THR A 141 5.31 -1.18 -9.17
N VAL A 142 5.90 -1.79 -10.20
CA VAL A 142 6.11 -1.16 -11.52
C VAL A 142 4.86 -1.34 -12.38
N GLN A 143 4.25 -2.52 -12.35
CA GLN A 143 3.00 -2.84 -13.04
C GLN A 143 1.96 -3.33 -12.04
N PRO A 144 1.24 -2.42 -11.35
CA PRO A 144 0.30 -2.80 -10.29
C PRO A 144 -0.80 -3.77 -10.73
N ALA A 145 -1.17 -3.75 -12.01
CA ALA A 145 -2.14 -4.67 -12.63
C ALA A 145 -1.71 -6.14 -12.61
N ASN A 146 -0.41 -6.41 -12.45
CA ASN A 146 0.08 -7.77 -12.27
C ASN A 146 -0.32 -8.32 -10.90
N ASN A 147 -0.61 -7.49 -9.91
CA ASN A 147 -0.97 -7.96 -8.58
C ASN A 147 -2.43 -8.39 -8.48
N ARG A 148 -2.70 -9.34 -7.59
CA ARG A 148 -4.06 -9.53 -7.06
C ARG A 148 -4.34 -8.39 -6.09
N LEU A 149 -5.28 -7.52 -6.47
CA LEU A 149 -5.70 -6.35 -5.71
C LEU A 149 -7.10 -6.58 -5.13
N THR A 150 -7.19 -6.76 -3.81
CA THR A 150 -8.45 -7.06 -3.12
C THR A 150 -8.73 -6.02 -2.04
N VAL A 151 -9.99 -5.58 -1.91
CA VAL A 151 -10.48 -4.86 -0.74
C VAL A 151 -11.51 -5.71 -0.02
N CYS A 152 -11.36 -5.85 1.29
CA CYS A 152 -12.23 -6.66 2.12
C CYS A 152 -12.82 -5.81 3.24
N ASN A 153 -14.10 -6.01 3.54
CA ASN A 153 -14.70 -5.46 4.75
C ASN A 153 -14.66 -6.49 5.89
N GLN A 154 -14.75 -6.02 7.14
CA GLN A 154 -14.94 -6.87 8.31
C GLN A 154 -13.90 -8.01 8.42
N TRP A 155 -12.63 -7.69 8.18
CA TRP A 155 -11.55 -8.66 8.31
C TRP A 155 -11.37 -9.05 9.78
N THR A 156 -11.66 -10.29 10.13
CA THR A 156 -11.47 -10.80 11.51
C THR A 156 -10.12 -11.47 11.67
N PHE A 157 -9.37 -11.08 12.70
CA PHE A 157 -8.12 -11.72 13.09
C PHE A 157 -8.16 -12.16 14.55
N GLN A 158 -7.72 -13.39 14.80
CA GLN A 158 -7.71 -14.00 16.12
C GLN A 158 -6.27 -14.32 16.56
N ALA A 159 -5.82 -13.68 17.65
CA ALA A 159 -4.56 -13.95 18.33
C ALA A 159 -4.84 -14.56 19.70
N GLY A 160 -4.84 -15.90 19.77
CA GLY A 160 -5.21 -16.62 20.99
C GLY A 160 -6.65 -16.26 21.44
N PRO A 161 -6.85 -15.74 22.66
CA PRO A 161 -8.17 -15.34 23.15
C PRO A 161 -8.64 -13.97 22.61
N VAL A 162 -7.76 -13.21 21.96
CA VAL A 162 -8.08 -11.88 21.45
C VAL A 162 -8.57 -11.98 20.02
N GLU A 163 -9.77 -11.48 19.77
CA GLU A 163 -10.31 -11.29 18.42
C GLU A 163 -10.47 -9.80 18.12
N LYS A 164 -10.06 -9.38 16.92
CA LYS A 164 -10.27 -8.03 16.38
C LYS A 164 -10.87 -8.11 15.00
N ARG A 165 -11.81 -7.22 14.72
CA ARG A 165 -12.45 -7.06 13.41
C ARG A 165 -12.13 -5.68 12.87
N PHE A 166 -11.44 -5.64 11.73
CA PHE A 166 -11.10 -4.40 11.03
C PHE A 166 -12.18 -4.07 10.02
N ASP A 167 -12.59 -2.81 9.94
CA ASP A 167 -13.69 -2.41 9.06
C ASP A 167 -13.36 -2.60 7.58
N VAL A 168 -12.16 -2.18 7.17
CA VAL A 168 -11.68 -2.31 5.78
C VAL A 168 -10.20 -2.72 5.78
N VAL A 169 -9.84 -3.68 4.93
CA VAL A 169 -8.46 -4.10 4.69
C VAL A 169 -8.19 -4.18 3.19
N PHE A 170 -7.14 -3.51 2.73
CA PHE A 170 -6.65 -3.64 1.36
C PHE A 170 -5.51 -4.64 1.32
N VAL A 171 -5.64 -5.62 0.44
CA VAL A 171 -4.81 -6.80 0.37
C VAL A 171 -4.18 -6.89 -1.01
N VAL A 172 -2.86 -6.95 -1.05
CA VAL A 172 -2.08 -7.10 -2.28
C VAL A 172 -1.42 -8.46 -2.27
N ASN A 173 -1.73 -9.32 -3.24
CA ASN A 173 -1.16 -10.67 -3.34
C ASN A 173 -1.33 -11.52 -2.05
N GLY A 174 -2.37 -11.24 -1.25
CA GLY A 174 -2.60 -11.91 0.04
C GLY A 174 -1.99 -11.23 1.27
N LEU A 175 -1.29 -10.11 1.09
CA LEU A 175 -0.65 -9.33 2.16
C LEU A 175 -1.53 -8.13 2.54
N PRO A 176 -1.96 -7.98 3.81
CA PRO A 176 -2.79 -6.85 4.24
C PRO A 176 -1.94 -5.59 4.41
N LEU A 177 -1.92 -4.73 3.39
CA LEU A 177 -1.03 -3.56 3.33
C LEU A 177 -1.67 -2.29 3.90
N VAL A 178 -2.99 -2.13 3.82
CA VAL A 178 -3.70 -0.96 4.34
C VAL A 178 -4.85 -1.39 5.22
N ILE A 179 -4.96 -0.78 6.41
CA ILE A 179 -6.03 -1.05 7.38
C ILE A 179 -6.82 0.25 7.61
N GLY A 180 -8.13 0.17 7.47
CA GLY A 180 -9.05 1.30 7.62
C GLY A 180 -10.07 1.06 8.73
N GLU A 181 -10.32 2.09 9.52
CA GLU A 181 -11.40 2.14 10.51
C GLU A 181 -12.39 3.26 10.14
N ALA A 182 -13.67 2.93 10.06
CA ALA A 182 -14.71 3.87 9.64
C ALA A 182 -15.74 4.05 10.76
N LYS A 183 -15.86 5.29 11.26
CA LYS A 183 -16.87 5.65 12.24
C LYS A 183 -18.10 6.24 11.57
N THR A 184 -19.26 5.99 12.18
CA THR A 184 -20.53 6.53 11.68
C THR A 184 -20.61 8.04 11.92
N PRO A 185 -21.08 8.84 10.94
CA PRO A 185 -21.27 10.28 11.11
C PRO A 185 -22.42 10.63 12.06
N THR A 186 -23.20 9.64 12.51
CA THR A 186 -24.44 9.86 13.27
C THR A 186 -24.22 10.20 14.75
N ARG A 187 -23.01 10.03 15.29
CA ARG A 187 -22.66 10.40 16.66
C ARG A 187 -21.61 11.50 16.64
N SER A 188 -22.00 12.73 16.96
CA SER A 188 -21.11 13.90 16.91
C SER A 188 -19.87 13.80 17.82
N ALA A 189 -19.93 12.98 18.87
CA ALA A 189 -18.81 12.74 19.76
C ALA A 189 -17.80 11.69 19.24
N VAL A 190 -18.15 10.94 18.18
CA VAL A 190 -17.26 9.93 17.60
C VAL A 190 -16.66 10.48 16.31
N THR A 191 -15.34 10.44 16.23
CA THR A 191 -14.53 11.04 15.18
C THR A 191 -13.51 10.04 14.62
N TRP A 192 -12.77 10.45 13.60
CA TRP A 192 -11.62 9.78 13.03
C TRP A 192 -10.58 9.53 14.10
N PHE A 193 -10.49 10.41 15.11
CA PHE A 193 -9.56 10.27 16.22
C PHE A 193 -9.87 9.00 17.02
N ASP A 194 -11.15 8.66 17.24
CA ASP A 194 -11.52 7.41 17.91
C ASP A 194 -11.12 6.18 17.11
N GLY A 195 -11.25 6.25 15.77
CA GLY A 195 -10.79 5.18 14.89
C GLY A 195 -9.27 5.03 14.88
N ALA A 196 -8.54 6.15 14.77
CA ALA A 196 -7.09 6.18 14.82
C ALA A 196 -6.56 5.71 16.18
N PHE A 197 -7.20 6.12 17.28
CA PHE A 197 -6.92 5.64 18.63
C PHE A 197 -7.11 4.13 18.73
N GLN A 198 -8.22 3.61 18.20
CA GLN A 198 -8.46 2.18 18.22
C GLN A 198 -7.39 1.39 17.45
N ILE A 199 -6.95 1.90 16.29
CA ILE A 199 -5.83 1.31 15.54
C ILE A 199 -4.55 1.35 16.38
N ASN A 200 -4.11 2.54 16.82
CA ASN A 200 -2.79 2.77 17.40
C ASN A 200 -2.64 2.25 18.84
N GLU A 201 -3.67 2.48 19.68
CA GLU A 201 -3.60 2.20 21.12
C GLU A 201 -4.17 0.84 21.49
N VAL A 202 -5.03 0.25 20.66
CA VAL A 202 -5.66 -1.05 20.92
C VAL A 202 -5.16 -2.12 19.95
N TYR A 203 -5.37 -1.94 18.65
CA TYR A 203 -5.12 -3.01 17.68
C TYR A 203 -3.63 -3.30 17.50
N GLU A 204 -2.79 -2.27 17.31
CA GLU A 204 -1.34 -2.41 17.17
C GLU A 204 -0.66 -3.04 18.40
N LYS A 205 -1.30 -3.00 19.57
CA LYS A 205 -0.79 -3.61 20.81
C LYS A 205 -1.30 -5.02 21.03
N GLN A 206 -2.58 -5.29 20.73
CA GLN A 206 -3.22 -6.56 21.04
C GLN A 206 -3.09 -7.59 19.92
N VAL A 207 -2.97 -7.15 18.67
CA VAL A 207 -2.86 -8.01 17.48
C VAL A 207 -1.74 -7.53 16.56
N SER A 208 -0.56 -7.23 17.13
CA SER A 208 0.59 -6.62 16.44
C SER A 208 0.97 -7.31 15.13
N ALA A 209 0.83 -8.63 15.03
CA ALA A 209 1.16 -9.40 13.83
C ALA A 209 0.40 -8.91 12.57
N MET A 210 -0.84 -8.43 12.71
CA MET A 210 -1.61 -7.87 11.60
C MET A 210 -1.01 -6.58 11.03
N PHE A 211 -0.22 -5.86 11.81
CA PHE A 211 0.41 -4.61 11.41
C PHE A 211 1.85 -4.78 10.93
N VAL A 212 2.40 -6.00 10.99
CA VAL A 212 3.74 -6.29 10.45
C VAL A 212 3.82 -6.04 8.94
N PRO A 213 2.87 -6.47 8.08
CA PRO A 213 2.89 -6.12 6.65
C PRO A 213 2.31 -4.73 6.34
N ASN A 214 1.81 -3.99 7.34
CA ASN A 214 1.09 -2.75 7.12
C ASN A 214 2.01 -1.64 6.59
N VAL A 215 1.55 -0.93 5.56
CA VAL A 215 2.23 0.23 4.98
C VAL A 215 1.73 1.51 5.64
N PHE A 216 0.40 1.64 5.72
CA PHE A 216 -0.26 2.73 6.44
C PHE A 216 -1.66 2.31 6.89
N SER A 217 -2.21 3.06 7.83
CA SER A 217 -3.58 2.93 8.30
C SER A 217 -4.33 4.23 8.09
N PHE A 218 -5.65 4.17 7.98
CA PHE A 218 -6.50 5.36 7.90
C PHE A 218 -7.72 5.27 8.80
N ALA A 219 -8.25 6.43 9.19
CA ALA A 219 -9.49 6.57 9.92
C ALA A 219 -10.36 7.66 9.31
N THR A 220 -11.67 7.45 9.32
CA THR A 220 -12.63 8.44 8.83
C THR A 220 -13.97 8.37 9.57
N GLU A 221 -14.64 9.51 9.69
CA GLU A 221 -16.00 9.64 10.26
C GLU A 221 -17.03 10.14 9.22
N GLY A 222 -16.66 10.16 7.93
CA GLY A 222 -17.47 10.72 6.85
C GLY A 222 -17.39 12.24 6.69
N LYS A 223 -16.57 12.93 7.49
CA LYS A 223 -16.23 14.36 7.33
C LYS A 223 -14.74 14.60 7.12
N LEU A 224 -13.94 13.93 7.92
CA LEU A 224 -12.48 13.98 7.86
C LEU A 224 -11.95 12.60 7.48
N PHE A 225 -10.83 12.60 6.76
CA PHE A 225 -10.01 11.44 6.44
C PHE A 225 -8.61 11.73 6.96
N ARG A 226 -8.07 10.82 7.76
CA ARG A 226 -6.70 10.92 8.30
C ARG A 226 -5.99 9.59 8.13
N TYR A 227 -4.70 9.63 7.88
CA TYR A 227 -3.85 8.44 7.77
C TYR A 227 -2.54 8.62 8.53
N GLY A 228 -1.91 7.49 8.87
CA GLY A 228 -0.62 7.44 9.54
C GLY A 228 0.03 6.07 9.40
N SER A 229 1.34 6.00 9.66
CA SER A 229 2.05 4.72 9.74
C SER A 229 1.88 4.06 11.09
N ILE A 230 2.33 2.81 11.20
CA ILE A 230 2.43 2.11 12.48
C ILE A 230 3.16 2.97 13.52
N ARG A 231 2.66 2.97 14.77
CA ARG A 231 3.21 3.72 15.91
C ARG A 231 3.34 5.23 15.72
N MET A 232 2.77 5.81 14.66
CA MET A 232 2.73 7.27 14.50
C MET A 232 1.80 7.85 15.57
N PRO A 233 2.25 8.84 16.36
CA PRO A 233 1.38 9.55 17.30
C PRO A 233 0.12 10.07 16.59
N ILE A 234 -1.05 9.89 17.20
CA ILE A 234 -2.36 10.12 16.55
C ILE A 234 -2.52 11.60 16.12
N ASP A 235 -1.93 12.53 16.88
CA ASP A 235 -1.89 13.96 16.57
C ASP A 235 -1.07 14.30 15.31
N GLN A 236 -0.23 13.38 14.84
CA GLN A 236 0.52 13.50 13.59
C GLN A 236 -0.16 12.84 12.39
N TRP A 237 -1.31 12.18 12.58
CA TRP A 237 -2.08 11.64 11.46
C TRP A 237 -2.63 12.78 10.60
N GLY A 238 -2.32 12.73 9.31
CA GLY A 238 -2.54 13.85 8.39
C GLY A 238 -3.66 13.61 7.38
N PRO A 239 -4.22 14.67 6.78
CA PRO A 239 -5.08 14.56 5.60
C PRO A 239 -4.27 14.08 4.39
N TRP A 240 -4.93 13.44 3.43
CA TRP A 240 -4.39 13.28 2.08
C TRP A 240 -4.80 14.46 1.21
N ARG A 241 -3.82 15.09 0.54
CA ARG A 241 -4.03 16.26 -0.32
C ARG A 241 -3.36 16.05 -1.68
N ASP A 242 -4.01 16.52 -2.73
CA ASP A 242 -3.45 16.65 -4.09
C ASP A 242 -3.98 17.92 -4.76
N GLU A 243 -3.65 18.16 -6.03
CA GLU A 243 -4.07 19.37 -6.77
C GLU A 243 -5.59 19.62 -6.74
N GLN A 244 -6.40 18.57 -6.59
CA GLN A 244 -7.86 18.62 -6.63
C GLN A 244 -8.50 18.43 -5.24
N ASN A 245 -7.72 17.97 -4.25
CA ASN A 245 -8.19 17.58 -2.92
C ASN A 245 -7.56 18.46 -1.82
N GLN A 246 -8.02 19.70 -1.70
CA GLN A 246 -7.52 20.67 -0.71
C GLN A 246 -8.52 21.00 0.41
N GLU A 247 -9.79 20.65 0.25
CA GLU A 247 -10.84 20.94 1.23
C GLU A 247 -11.19 19.72 2.09
N GLU A 248 -11.81 19.95 3.25
CA GLU A 248 -12.25 18.88 4.15
C GLU A 248 -13.58 19.23 4.86
N GLY A 249 -14.14 18.31 5.64
CA GLY A 249 -15.35 18.56 6.44
C GLY A 249 -16.67 18.12 5.80
N GLN A 250 -16.65 17.62 4.56
CA GLN A 250 -17.82 17.09 3.86
C GLN A 250 -17.55 15.68 3.32
N LEU A 251 -18.62 14.89 3.14
CA LEU A 251 -18.51 13.51 2.66
C LEU A 251 -17.85 13.40 1.28
N HIS A 252 -18.09 14.36 0.39
CA HIS A 252 -17.48 14.35 -0.93
C HIS A 252 -15.96 14.61 -0.88
N HIS A 253 -15.46 15.38 0.10
CA HIS A 253 -14.03 15.53 0.36
C HIS A 253 -13.39 14.20 0.79
N VAL A 254 -14.03 13.47 1.72
CA VAL A 254 -13.59 12.13 2.13
C VAL A 254 -13.56 11.17 0.93
N ARG A 255 -14.62 11.18 0.11
CA ARG A 255 -14.67 10.36 -1.11
C ARG A 255 -13.51 10.68 -2.04
N ALA A 256 -13.15 11.95 -2.17
CA ALA A 256 -12.07 12.38 -3.03
C ALA A 256 -10.70 11.93 -2.50
N SER A 257 -10.43 12.07 -1.18
CA SER A 257 -9.23 11.52 -0.54
C SER A 257 -9.13 10.00 -0.71
N VAL A 258 -10.22 9.26 -0.49
CA VAL A 258 -10.28 7.80 -0.69
C VAL A 258 -10.00 7.43 -2.15
N THR A 259 -10.62 8.12 -3.11
CA THR A 259 -10.47 7.84 -4.54
C THR A 259 -9.09 8.21 -5.07
N SER A 260 -8.38 9.12 -4.40
CA SER A 260 -7.02 9.52 -4.77
C SER A 260 -5.95 8.66 -4.10
N MET A 261 -5.92 8.63 -2.76
CA MET A 261 -4.88 7.97 -1.96
C MET A 261 -4.92 6.45 -2.07
N LEU A 262 -6.13 5.88 -2.02
CA LEU A 262 -6.29 4.42 -2.02
C LEU A 262 -6.30 3.85 -3.43
N ARG A 263 -5.76 4.54 -4.44
CA ARG A 263 -5.50 3.90 -5.74
C ARG A 263 -4.37 2.88 -5.60
N PRO A 264 -4.42 1.72 -6.29
CA PRO A 264 -3.36 0.73 -6.20
C PRO A 264 -1.97 1.30 -6.44
N GLU A 265 -1.82 2.16 -7.45
CA GLU A 265 -0.55 2.79 -7.81
C GLU A 265 -0.03 3.69 -6.69
N VAL A 266 -0.90 4.46 -6.05
CA VAL A 266 -0.51 5.36 -4.95
C VAL A 266 -0.15 4.56 -3.70
N ALA A 267 -0.93 3.54 -3.34
CA ALA A 267 -0.62 2.69 -2.19
C ALA A 267 0.72 1.95 -2.35
N LEU A 268 1.01 1.46 -3.57
CA LEU A 268 2.28 0.80 -3.88
C LEU A 268 3.46 1.78 -4.02
N ASP A 269 3.21 3.01 -4.44
CA ASP A 269 4.21 4.09 -4.45
C ASP A 269 4.58 4.50 -3.01
N ILE A 270 3.59 4.63 -2.11
CA ILE A 270 3.83 4.86 -0.67
C ILE A 270 4.73 3.77 -0.08
N LEU A 271 4.42 2.50 -0.38
CA LEU A 271 5.25 1.37 0.04
C LEU A 271 6.71 1.52 -0.43
N GLN A 272 6.94 1.85 -1.70
CA GLN A 272 8.29 1.91 -2.24
C GLN A 272 9.09 3.12 -1.77
N ASN A 273 8.47 4.29 -1.75
CA ASN A 273 9.20 5.56 -1.68
C ASN A 273 9.04 6.31 -0.36
N PHE A 274 8.03 5.99 0.45
CA PHE A 274 7.63 6.87 1.56
C PHE A 274 7.54 6.20 2.93
N VAL A 275 7.82 4.91 3.03
CA VAL A 275 7.98 4.24 4.33
C VAL A 275 9.44 4.36 4.79
N THR A 276 9.70 5.19 5.81
CA THR A 276 11.03 5.28 6.43
C THR A 276 10.97 5.10 7.94
N THR A 277 11.94 4.38 8.50
CA THR A 277 12.14 4.37 9.95
C THR A 277 13.25 5.31 10.35
N GLN A 278 12.92 6.23 11.24
CA GLN A 278 13.93 6.94 12.01
C GLN A 278 14.42 6.07 13.16
N HIS A 279 15.70 5.70 13.13
CA HIS A 279 16.40 5.23 14.32
C HIS A 279 16.78 6.46 15.14
N ARG A 280 16.19 6.60 16.33
CA ARG A 280 16.64 7.61 17.28
C ARG A 280 18.06 7.21 17.70
N ALA A 281 19.07 8.02 17.34
CA ALA A 281 20.41 7.83 17.84
C ALA A 281 20.35 7.86 19.36
N SER A 282 20.81 6.79 20.01
CA SER A 282 21.05 6.79 21.44
C SER A 282 22.12 7.84 21.71
N THR A 283 21.76 8.97 22.31
CA THR A 283 22.76 9.90 22.82
C THR A 283 23.57 9.16 23.89
N PRO A 284 24.91 9.16 23.82
CA PRO A 284 25.77 8.47 24.79
C PRO A 284 25.61 9.03 26.21
#